data_AF-A0A378IYV5-F1
#
_entry.id   AF-A0A378IYV5-F1
#
_cell.length_a   1.000
_cell.length_b   1.000
_cell.length_c   1.000
_cell.angle_alpha   90.00
_cell.angle_beta   90.00
_cell.angle_gamma   90.00
#
_symmetry.space_group_name_H-M   'P 1'
#
loop_
_entity.id
_entity.type
_entity.pdbx_description
1 polymer ?
#
loop_
_entity_poly.entity_id
_entity_poly.type
_entity_poly.pdbx_seq_one_letter_code
_entity_poly.pdbx_strand_id
1 'polypeptide(L)'
;MKRTLGLLFTLLSLITTYANATINPGLNKFGPQSNFGPHNNPGLNNFGPQSNFGPHNNPGLNNFGPQSNFGPHNNPGLNNFGPQSNFGPHNNPGLNNFGPQSNFGPHNNPGLNNFGPQSNFGPHNNPGFNNLTPRTFNSRF
;
A
#
# COMPACT_ATOMS: atom_id res chain seq x y z
N MET A 1 -3.97 33.23 -6.48
CA MET A 1 -2.84 32.32 -6.74
C MET A 1 -2.99 30.95 -6.10
N LYS A 2 -3.28 30.82 -4.79
CA LYS A 2 -3.40 29.49 -4.13
C LYS A 2 -4.58 28.62 -4.63
N ARG A 3 -5.74 29.22 -4.90
CA ARG A 3 -6.95 28.50 -5.37
C ARG A 3 -6.80 27.93 -6.79
N THR A 4 -6.22 28.70 -7.69
CA THR A 4 -5.99 28.31 -9.10
C THR A 4 -4.96 27.19 -9.20
N LEU A 5 -3.92 27.24 -8.36
CA LEU A 5 -2.89 26.21 -8.31
C LEU A 5 -3.45 24.87 -7.79
N GLY A 6 -4.30 24.92 -6.76
CA GLY A 6 -4.98 23.72 -6.24
C GLY A 6 -5.86 23.02 -7.28
N LEU A 7 -6.62 23.79 -8.07
CA LEU A 7 -7.47 23.25 -9.14
C LEU A 7 -6.66 22.60 -10.27
N LEU A 8 -5.54 23.23 -10.66
CA LEU A 8 -4.64 22.68 -11.67
C LEU A 8 -4.00 21.36 -11.20
N PHE A 9 -3.60 21.29 -9.92
CA PHE A 9 -3.06 20.06 -9.33
C PHE A 9 -4.10 18.94 -9.24
N THR A 10 -5.33 19.24 -8.83
CA THR A 10 -6.40 18.24 -8.79
C THR A 10 -6.76 17.76 -10.19
N LEU A 11 -6.76 18.65 -11.19
CA LEU A 11 -7.06 18.31 -12.57
C LEU A 11 -5.95 17.42 -13.17
N LEU A 12 -4.68 17.76 -12.90
CA LEU A 12 -3.54 16.97 -13.35
C LEU A 12 -3.54 15.57 -12.72
N SER A 13 -3.80 15.49 -11.41
CA SER A 13 -3.96 14.21 -10.70
C SER A 13 -5.11 13.38 -11.27
N LEU A 14 -6.26 14.00 -11.54
CA LEU A 14 -7.41 13.34 -12.15
C LEU A 14 -7.07 12.79 -13.54
N ILE A 15 -6.40 13.57 -14.38
CA ILE A 15 -5.96 13.16 -15.73
C ILE A 15 -4.99 11.98 -15.63
N THR A 16 -4.00 12.02 -14.73
CA THR A 16 -3.07 10.90 -14.50
C THR A 16 -3.80 9.64 -14.02
N THR A 17 -4.79 9.78 -13.14
CA THR A 17 -5.62 8.65 -12.67
C THR A 17 -6.45 8.04 -13.79
N TYR A 18 -7.08 8.85 -14.66
CA TYR A 18 -7.86 8.34 -15.80
C TYR A 18 -6.98 7.64 -16.86
N ALA A 19 -5.77 8.15 -17.14
CA ALA A 19 -4.86 7.52 -18.09
C ALA A 19 -4.44 6.10 -17.63
N ASN A 20 -4.35 5.87 -16.31
CA ASN A 20 -4.02 4.56 -15.72
C ASN A 20 -5.20 3.59 -15.64
N ALA A 21 -6.45 4.05 -15.85
CA ALA A 21 -7.65 3.21 -15.81
C ALA A 21 -7.88 2.40 -17.09
N THR A 22 -7.02 2.55 -18.10
CA THR A 22 -6.98 1.65 -19.26
C THR A 22 -6.50 0.28 -18.76
N ILE A 23 -7.40 -0.70 -18.67
CA ILE A 23 -7.08 -2.09 -18.32
C ILE A 23 -6.16 -2.63 -19.41
N ASN A 24 -4.85 -2.46 -19.22
CA ASN A 24 -3.84 -3.10 -20.02
C ASN A 24 -3.77 -4.55 -19.53
N PRO A 25 -4.13 -5.56 -20.36
CA PRO A 25 -3.95 -6.96 -19.97
C PRO A 25 -2.47 -7.36 -19.83
N GLY A 26 -1.54 -6.43 -20.08
CA GLY A 26 -0.11 -6.57 -19.84
C GLY A 26 0.32 -6.16 -18.43
N LEU A 27 1.51 -6.64 -18.04
CA LEU A 27 2.19 -6.23 -16.80
C LEU A 27 2.46 -4.72 -16.83
N ASN A 28 1.84 -3.97 -15.91
CA ASN A 28 2.14 -2.56 -15.74
C ASN A 28 3.40 -2.39 -14.88
N LYS A 29 4.32 -1.52 -15.33
CA LYS A 29 5.49 -1.15 -14.55
C LYS A 29 5.42 0.34 -14.23
N PHE A 30 5.35 0.65 -12.95
CA PHE A 30 5.37 2.02 -12.44
C PHE A 30 6.74 2.30 -11.85
N GLY A 31 7.35 3.41 -12.25
CA GLY A 31 8.57 3.92 -11.61
C GLY A 31 8.30 4.45 -10.20
N PRO A 32 9.23 5.23 -9.63
CA PRO A 32 8.97 5.95 -8.39
C PRO A 32 7.75 6.89 -8.54
N GLN A 33 6.86 6.90 -7.56
CA GLN A 33 5.62 7.69 -7.60
C GLN A 33 5.39 8.46 -6.31
N SER A 34 4.80 9.65 -6.44
CA SER A 34 4.21 10.40 -5.34
C SER A 34 2.77 10.73 -5.70
N ASN A 35 1.82 10.16 -4.97
CA ASN A 35 0.40 10.31 -5.28
C ASN A 35 -0.31 11.05 -4.15
N PHE A 36 -1.21 11.97 -4.52
CA PHE A 36 -2.12 12.63 -3.61
C PHE A 36 -3.57 12.32 -4.02
N GLY A 37 -4.39 11.92 -3.07
CA GLY A 37 -5.77 11.47 -3.32
C GLY A 37 -5.87 9.95 -3.54
N PRO A 38 -7.08 9.47 -3.85
CA PRO A 38 -7.32 8.05 -4.03
C PRO A 38 -6.61 7.49 -5.26
N HIS A 39 -6.02 6.30 -5.12
CA HIS A 39 -5.30 5.61 -6.18
C HIS A 39 -5.75 4.14 -6.24
N ASN A 40 -6.04 3.63 -7.44
CA ASN A 40 -6.57 2.28 -7.65
C ASN A 40 -5.99 1.62 -8.90
N ASN A 41 -5.16 0.59 -8.71
CA ASN A 41 -4.49 -0.11 -9.82
C ASN A 41 -4.75 -1.61 -9.73
N PRO A 42 -5.84 -2.11 -10.34
CA PRO A 42 -6.11 -3.53 -10.41
C PRO A 42 -5.16 -4.24 -11.40
N GLY A 43 -4.90 -5.52 -11.18
CA GLY A 43 -4.24 -6.40 -12.16
C GLY A 43 -2.82 -6.81 -11.79
N LEU A 44 -1.95 -6.93 -12.81
CA LEU A 44 -0.56 -7.34 -12.66
C LEU A 44 0.33 -6.10 -12.68
N ASN A 45 0.91 -5.73 -11.54
CA ASN A 45 1.67 -4.49 -11.42
C ASN A 45 3.01 -4.68 -10.70
N ASN A 46 4.04 -4.00 -11.19
CA ASN A 46 5.27 -3.78 -10.46
C ASN A 46 5.42 -2.28 -10.18
N PHE A 47 5.42 -1.90 -8.91
CA PHE A 47 5.62 -0.53 -8.47
C PHE A 47 7.03 -0.34 -7.93
N GLY A 48 7.69 0.75 -8.33
CA GLY A 48 8.90 1.25 -7.68
C GLY A 48 8.60 1.81 -6.28
N PRO A 49 9.51 2.63 -5.73
CA PRO A 49 9.27 3.33 -4.47
C PRO A 49 8.04 4.24 -4.57
N GLN A 50 7.19 4.24 -3.54
CA GLN A 50 5.97 5.06 -3.52
C GLN A 50 5.85 5.91 -2.25
N SER A 51 5.37 7.14 -2.42
CA SER A 51 4.89 7.99 -1.33
C SER A 51 3.44 8.37 -1.62
N ASN A 52 2.49 7.84 -0.86
CA ASN A 52 1.07 8.06 -1.13
C ASN A 52 0.41 8.79 0.04
N PHE A 53 -0.38 9.81 -0.28
CA PHE A 53 -1.30 10.45 0.66
C PHE A 53 -2.74 10.26 0.18
N GLY A 54 -3.55 9.56 0.96
CA GLY A 54 -4.92 9.19 0.63
C GLY A 54 -5.12 7.69 0.50
N PRO A 55 -6.36 7.25 0.21
CA PRO A 55 -6.67 5.83 0.07
C PRO A 55 -5.94 5.18 -1.11
N HIS A 56 -5.37 4.00 -0.87
CA HIS A 56 -4.66 3.23 -1.90
C HIS A 56 -5.24 1.82 -1.99
N ASN A 57 -5.64 1.40 -3.19
CA ASN A 57 -6.28 0.09 -3.40
C ASN A 57 -5.72 -0.62 -4.64
N ASN A 58 -4.90 -1.66 -4.46
CA ASN A 58 -4.30 -2.38 -5.59
C ASN A 58 -4.62 -3.87 -5.52
N PRO A 59 -5.79 -4.29 -6.04
CA PRO A 59 -6.15 -5.70 -6.07
C PRO A 59 -5.40 -6.44 -7.19
N GLY A 60 -4.91 -7.66 -6.92
CA GLY A 60 -4.34 -8.53 -7.94
C GLY A 60 -2.97 -9.12 -7.58
N LEU A 61 -2.07 -9.18 -8.58
CA LEU A 61 -0.71 -9.67 -8.45
C LEU A 61 0.25 -8.48 -8.48
N ASN A 62 0.78 -8.09 -7.34
CA ASN A 62 1.58 -6.88 -7.25
C ASN A 62 2.93 -7.09 -6.58
N ASN A 63 3.96 -6.44 -7.12
CA ASN A 63 5.23 -6.25 -6.42
C ASN A 63 5.41 -4.77 -6.12
N PHE A 64 5.59 -4.43 -4.85
CA PHE A 64 5.81 -3.07 -4.39
C PHE A 64 7.25 -2.91 -3.93
N GLY A 65 7.90 -1.83 -4.38
CA GLY A 65 9.13 -1.34 -3.77
C GLY A 65 8.90 -0.79 -2.36
N PRO A 66 9.85 0.00 -1.82
CA PRO A 66 9.66 0.70 -0.56
C PRO A 66 8.45 1.64 -0.60
N GLN A 67 7.64 1.67 0.45
CA GLN A 67 6.45 2.52 0.50
C GLN A 67 6.41 3.38 1.76
N SER A 68 5.97 4.63 1.60
CA SER A 68 5.53 5.51 2.68
C SER A 68 4.09 5.92 2.40
N ASN A 69 3.14 5.40 3.17
CA ASN A 69 1.72 5.66 2.94
C ASN A 69 1.10 6.40 4.12
N PHE A 70 0.33 7.43 3.83
CA PHE A 70 -0.56 8.10 4.79
C PHE A 70 -2.00 7.95 4.32
N GLY A 71 -2.82 7.22 5.07
CA GLY A 71 -4.21 6.91 4.74
C GLY A 71 -4.47 5.40 4.64
N PRO A 72 -5.72 5.01 4.35
CA PRO A 72 -6.09 3.60 4.22
C PRO A 72 -5.38 2.93 3.05
N HIS A 73 -4.88 1.72 3.28
CA HIS A 73 -4.19 0.92 2.26
C HIS A 73 -4.81 -0.48 2.19
N ASN A 74 -5.27 -0.89 1.01
CA ASN A 74 -5.97 -2.16 0.81
C ASN A 74 -5.47 -2.90 -0.43
N ASN A 75 -4.71 -3.98 -0.24
CA ASN A 75 -4.09 -4.71 -1.35
C ASN A 75 -4.46 -6.18 -1.29
N PRO A 76 -5.66 -6.57 -1.73
CA PRO A 76 -6.07 -7.96 -1.77
C PRO A 76 -5.37 -8.71 -2.92
N GLY A 77 -4.96 -9.96 -2.68
CA GLY A 77 -4.43 -10.84 -3.72
C GLY A 77 -3.07 -11.45 -3.39
N LEU A 78 -2.19 -11.54 -4.39
CA LEU A 78 -0.82 -12.02 -4.22
C LEU A 78 0.13 -10.83 -4.28
N ASN A 79 0.77 -10.50 -3.17
CA ASN A 79 1.59 -9.31 -3.11
C ASN A 79 2.95 -9.56 -2.47
N ASN A 80 3.99 -8.96 -3.05
CA ASN A 80 5.27 -8.79 -2.38
C ASN A 80 5.46 -7.31 -2.06
N PHE A 81 5.68 -6.99 -0.80
CA PHE A 81 5.93 -5.63 -0.34
C PHE A 81 7.39 -5.50 0.09
N GLY A 82 8.06 -4.45 -0.38
CA GLY A 82 9.32 -3.99 0.17
C GLY A 82 9.15 -3.42 1.59
N PRO A 83 10.14 -2.66 2.08
CA PRO A 83 10.02 -1.95 3.35
C PRO A 83 8.83 -0.97 3.34
N GLN A 84 8.06 -0.93 4.42
CA GLN A 84 6.89 -0.05 4.52
C GLN A 84 6.92 0.81 5.78
N SER A 85 6.54 2.08 5.62
CA SER A 85 6.17 2.98 6.70
C SER A 85 4.74 3.46 6.45
N ASN A 86 3.79 2.96 7.23
CA ASN A 86 2.37 3.26 7.02
C ASN A 86 1.78 4.00 8.22
N PHE A 87 1.02 5.05 7.94
CA PHE A 87 0.15 5.71 8.91
C PHE A 87 -1.30 5.59 8.44
N GLY A 88 -2.13 4.89 9.21
CA GLY A 88 -3.52 4.63 8.90
C GLY A 88 -3.84 3.13 8.80
N PRO A 89 -5.12 2.78 8.53
CA PRO A 89 -5.54 1.40 8.42
C PRO A 89 -4.90 0.69 7.23
N HIS A 90 -4.45 -0.54 7.45
CA HIS A 90 -3.84 -1.36 6.42
C HIS A 90 -4.49 -2.74 6.37
N ASN A 91 -4.96 -3.17 5.19
CA ASN A 91 -5.67 -4.42 5.02
C ASN A 91 -5.20 -5.19 3.78
N ASN A 92 -4.43 -6.25 3.96
CA ASN A 92 -3.89 -7.02 2.84
C ASN A 92 -4.30 -8.49 2.94
N PRO A 93 -5.52 -8.83 2.52
CA PRO A 93 -5.97 -10.22 2.50
C PRO A 93 -5.31 -11.00 1.35
N GLY A 94 -4.90 -12.24 1.59
CA GLY A 94 -4.42 -13.16 0.55
C GLY A 94 -3.06 -13.77 0.84
N LEU A 95 -2.21 -13.83 -0.19
CA LEU A 95 -0.86 -14.40 -0.12
C LEU A 95 0.16 -13.27 -0.17
N ASN A 96 0.80 -12.96 0.96
CA ASN A 96 1.66 -11.79 1.01
C ASN A 96 3.04 -12.08 1.60
N ASN A 97 4.06 -11.49 0.99
CA ASN A 97 5.37 -11.38 1.61
C ASN A 97 5.61 -9.90 1.94
N PHE A 98 5.91 -9.61 3.19
CA PHE A 98 6.21 -8.27 3.67
C PHE A 98 7.68 -8.15 4.03
N GLY A 99 8.33 -7.10 3.55
CA GLY A 99 9.61 -6.64 4.08
C GLY A 99 9.48 -6.08 5.49
N PRO A 100 10.50 -5.33 5.98
CA PRO A 100 10.41 -4.63 7.25
C PRO A 100 9.25 -3.63 7.26
N GLN A 101 8.52 -3.55 8.38
CA GLN A 101 7.37 -2.66 8.50
C GLN A 101 7.44 -1.79 9.76
N SER A 102 7.09 -0.52 9.60
CA SER A 102 6.76 0.39 10.68
C SER A 102 5.34 0.91 10.46
N ASN A 103 4.38 0.43 11.25
CA ASN A 103 2.97 0.79 11.06
C ASN A 103 2.41 1.52 12.29
N PHE A 104 1.69 2.60 12.03
CA PHE A 104 0.84 3.27 13.00
C PHE A 104 -0.62 3.19 12.56
N GLY A 105 -1.45 2.51 13.34
CA GLY A 105 -2.86 2.28 13.04
C GLY A 105 -3.22 0.78 12.94
N PRO A 106 -4.51 0.47 12.71
CA PRO A 106 -4.97 -0.90 12.60
C PRO A 106 -4.38 -1.60 11.38
N HIS A 107 -3.95 -2.84 11.55
CA HIS A 107 -3.36 -3.62 10.48
C HIS A 107 -3.94 -5.04 10.47
N ASN A 108 -4.53 -5.43 9.35
CA ASN A 108 -5.29 -6.68 9.20
C ASN A 108 -4.84 -7.45 7.95
N ASN A 109 -4.11 -8.56 8.14
CA ASN A 109 -3.61 -9.36 7.02
C ASN A 109 -4.10 -10.81 7.13
N PRO A 110 -5.34 -11.10 6.75
CA PRO A 110 -5.85 -12.47 6.73
C PRO A 110 -5.23 -13.27 5.57
N GLY A 111 -4.86 -14.53 5.80
CA GLY A 111 -4.37 -15.44 4.75
C GLY A 111 -3.03 -16.10 5.06
N LEU A 112 -2.19 -16.31 4.02
CA LEU A 112 -0.84 -16.84 4.19
C LEU A 112 0.15 -15.68 4.05
N ASN A 113 0.88 -15.38 5.11
CA ASN A 113 1.78 -14.24 5.11
C ASN A 113 3.16 -14.60 5.65
N ASN A 114 4.19 -14.05 5.01
CA ASN A 114 5.53 -13.99 5.59
C ASN A 114 5.86 -12.54 5.92
N PHE A 115 6.36 -12.29 7.11
CA PHE A 115 6.71 -10.95 7.57
C PHE A 115 8.20 -10.83 7.92
N GLY A 116 8.80 -9.77 7.40
CA GLY A 116 10.03 -9.18 7.93
C GLY A 116 9.84 -8.58 9.33
N PRO A 117 10.88 -7.93 9.88
CA PRO A 117 10.80 -7.26 11.17
C PRO A 117 9.65 -6.25 11.22
N GLN A 118 8.90 -6.23 12.32
CA GLN A 118 7.75 -5.34 12.47
C GLN A 118 7.89 -4.48 13.73
N SER A 119 7.59 -3.19 13.58
CA SER A 119 7.31 -2.24 14.65
C SER A 119 5.90 -1.68 14.44
N ASN A 120 4.93 -2.17 15.19
CA ASN A 120 3.53 -1.79 15.03
C ASN A 120 3.01 -1.08 16.27
N PHE A 121 2.34 0.06 16.07
CA PHE A 121 1.56 0.77 17.08
C PHE A 121 0.08 0.75 16.67
N GLY A 122 -0.75 0.06 17.45
CA GLY A 122 -2.18 -0.13 17.19
C GLY A 122 -2.56 -1.61 17.00
N PRO A 123 -3.86 -1.89 16.79
CA PRO A 123 -4.36 -3.26 16.65
C PRO A 123 -3.74 -3.99 15.46
N HIS A 124 -3.29 -5.22 15.68
CA HIS A 124 -2.68 -6.05 14.64
C HIS A 124 -3.35 -7.42 14.61
N ASN A 125 -4.07 -7.72 13.52
CA ASN A 125 -4.84 -8.94 13.35
C ASN A 125 -4.41 -9.69 12.08
N ASN A 126 -3.76 -10.84 12.23
CA ASN A 126 -3.33 -11.65 11.10
C ASN A 126 -3.91 -13.07 11.22
N PRO A 127 -5.20 -13.28 10.97
CA PRO A 127 -5.77 -14.62 11.02
C PRO A 127 -5.28 -15.44 9.82
N GLY A 128 -4.84 -16.68 10.05
CA GLY A 128 -4.27 -17.55 9.03
C GLY A 128 -2.85 -18.00 9.37
N PHE A 129 -2.12 -18.52 8.37
CA PHE A 129 -0.75 -18.97 8.58
C PHE A 129 0.23 -17.82 8.39
N ASN A 130 0.98 -17.50 9.44
CA ASN A 130 1.92 -16.39 9.41
C ASN A 130 3.30 -16.85 9.84
N ASN A 131 4.32 -16.60 9.01
CA ASN A 131 5.71 -16.70 9.40
C ASN A 131 6.22 -15.31 9.79
N LEU A 132 6.85 -15.21 10.95
CA LEU A 132 7.15 -13.96 11.62
C LEU A 132 8.61 -13.96 12.04
N THR A 133 9.40 -13.05 11.46
CA THR A 133 10.72 -12.68 12.00
C THR A 133 10.56 -11.69 13.18
N PRO A 134 11.62 -11.36 13.95
CA PRO A 134 11.47 -10.71 15.26
C PRO A 134 10.56 -9.49 15.26
N ARG A 135 9.66 -9.42 16.24
CA ARG A 135 8.68 -8.35 16.39
C ARG A 135 8.92 -7.58 17.67
N THR A 136 8.94 -6.26 17.58
CA THR A 136 8.77 -5.37 18.74
C THR A 136 7.31 -4.94 18.79
N PHE A 137 6.59 -5.41 19.81
CA PHE A 137 5.18 -5.10 20.01
C PHE A 137 5.04 -4.05 21.13
N ASN A 138 4.33 -2.95 20.86
CA ASN A 138 3.94 -1.99 21.89
C ASN A 138 2.41 -1.85 21.85
N SER A 139 1.72 -2.82 22.45
CA SER A 139 0.26 -2.97 22.39
C SER A 139 -0.46 -2.41 23.60
N ARG A 140 -0.16 -1.16 23.94
CA ARG A 140 -1.05 -0.43 24.82
C ARG A 140 -1.98 0.34 23.91
N PHE A 141 -3.14 -0.23 23.60
CA PHE A 141 -4.50 0.34 23.59
C PHE A 141 -5.47 -0.70 23.05
#